data_AF-A0A1G2E4Y4-F1
#
_entry.id   AF-A0A1G2E4Y4-F1
#
_cell.length_a   1.000
_cell.length_b   1.000
_cell.length_c   1.000
_cell.angle_alpha   90.00
_cell.angle_beta   90.00
_cell.angle_gamma   90.00
#
_symmetry.space_group_name_H-M   'P 1'
#
loop_
_entity.id
_entity.type
_entity.pdbx_description
1 polymer ?
#
loop_
_entity_poly.entity_id
_entity_poly.type
_entity_poly.pdbx_seq_one_letter_code
_entity_poly.pdbx_strand_id
1 'polypeptide(L)'
;MTNNPYPGKFIVFEGLDGSGQSTQTDLLKNFLTEKGFEVILTKEPTKDSQASREIRETLDKKIKITPQKLQELFTQDRREHLENLIIPALQKGKMVISDRYFFSTFAYGASGGIDLEWLIKINNEFLLPDSTIILKVSSEICLSRIEKRGEGIKLFEKVEKLKKVWQTYEVLPA
;
A
#
# COMPACT_ATOMS: atom_id res chain seq x y z
N MET A 1 -13.55 3.43 9.69
CA MET A 1 -12.14 3.16 10.03
C MET A 1 -11.94 3.63 11.46
N THR A 2 -10.96 3.09 12.19
CA THR A 2 -10.75 3.38 13.61
C THR A 2 -9.46 4.14 13.83
N ASN A 3 -9.48 5.21 14.64
CA ASN A 3 -8.25 5.91 15.01
C ASN A 3 -7.32 5.00 15.80
N ASN A 4 -6.00 5.18 15.65
CA ASN A 4 -4.99 4.44 16.42
C ASN A 4 -5.09 4.76 17.93
N PRO A 5 -5.45 3.79 18.80
CA PRO A 5 -5.56 4.00 20.24
C PRO A 5 -4.28 3.63 20.99
N TYR A 6 -3.23 3.18 20.30
CA TYR A 6 -2.02 2.61 20.90
C TYR A 6 -0.91 3.66 21.04
N PRO A 7 0.10 3.43 21.92
CA PRO A 7 1.18 4.39 22.12
C PRO A 7 2.13 4.53 20.92
N GLY A 8 2.27 3.48 20.10
CA GLY A 8 3.08 3.51 18.89
C GLY A 8 2.44 4.34 17.78
N LYS A 9 3.23 4.72 16.76
CA LYS A 9 2.75 5.49 15.60
C LYS A 9 2.75 4.68 14.33
N PHE A 10 1.69 4.82 13.55
CA PHE A 10 1.52 4.17 12.27
C PHE A 10 1.60 5.17 11.12
N ILE A 11 2.66 5.08 10.31
CA ILE A 11 2.93 5.95 9.18
C ILE A 11 2.86 5.12 7.90
N VAL A 12 2.11 5.60 6.91
CA VAL A 12 1.95 4.92 5.62
C VAL A 12 2.50 5.80 4.50
N PHE A 13 3.19 5.18 3.54
CA PHE A 13 3.59 5.80 2.28
C PHE A 13 2.76 5.24 1.14
N GLU A 14 2.14 6.13 0.37
CA GLU A 14 1.34 5.80 -0.80
C GLU A 14 1.89 6.49 -2.06
N GLY A 15 1.52 5.97 -3.22
CA GLY A 15 1.99 6.48 -4.50
C GLY A 15 1.90 5.46 -5.63
N LEU A 16 2.25 5.92 -6.82
CA LEU A 16 2.40 5.06 -7.99
C LEU A 16 3.63 4.15 -7.83
N ASP A 17 3.60 3.00 -8.51
CA ASP A 17 4.83 2.23 -8.75
C ASP A 17 5.91 3.14 -9.35
N GLY A 18 7.16 3.03 -8.90
CA GLY A 18 8.26 3.90 -9.34
C GLY A 18 8.31 5.31 -8.70
N SER A 19 7.36 5.67 -7.84
CA SER A 19 7.34 6.98 -7.16
C SER A 19 8.49 7.17 -6.16
N GLY A 20 9.01 6.06 -5.61
CA GLY A 20 10.11 6.06 -4.65
C GLY A 20 9.70 5.73 -3.21
N GLN A 21 8.50 5.17 -3.00
CA GLN A 21 7.97 4.79 -1.68
C GLN A 21 8.99 4.00 -0.85
N SER A 22 9.48 2.87 -1.38
CA SER A 22 10.41 2.01 -0.64
C SER A 22 11.70 2.73 -0.24
N THR A 23 12.22 3.62 -1.10
CA THR A 23 13.39 4.45 -0.77
C THR A 23 13.08 5.42 0.37
N GLN A 24 11.93 6.09 0.32
CA GLN A 24 11.54 7.06 1.36
C GLN A 24 11.24 6.37 2.69
N THR A 25 10.62 5.19 2.67
CA THR A 25 10.37 4.43 3.90
C THR A 25 11.66 3.95 4.56
N ASP A 26 12.67 3.54 3.77
CA ASP A 26 13.99 3.16 4.30
C ASP A 26 14.72 4.37 4.91
N LEU A 27 14.68 5.52 4.25
CA LEU A 27 15.28 6.76 4.76
C LEU A 27 14.64 7.20 6.07
N LEU A 28 13.30 7.19 6.14
CA LEU A 28 12.57 7.54 7.36
C LEU A 28 12.88 6.56 8.50
N LYS A 29 12.93 5.26 8.21
CA LYS A 29 13.30 4.23 9.19
C LYS A 29 14.68 4.52 9.78
N ASN A 30 15.67 4.78 8.95
CA ASN A 30 17.05 5.04 9.41
C ASN A 30 17.10 6.30 10.26
N PHE A 31 16.48 7.40 9.80
CA PHE A 31 16.40 8.65 10.54
C PHE A 31 15.78 8.47 11.93
N LEU A 32 14.64 7.77 12.04
CA LEU A 32 13.98 7.54 13.32
C LEU A 32 14.77 6.58 14.23
N THR A 33 15.43 5.58 13.65
CA THR A 33 16.30 4.67 14.40
C THR A 33 17.49 5.42 15.00
N GLU A 34 18.11 6.34 14.26
CA GLU A 34 19.18 7.23 14.76
C GLU A 34 18.70 8.17 15.88
N LYS A 35 17.41 8.47 15.92
CA LYS A 35 16.76 9.23 17.01
C LYS A 35 16.37 8.38 18.22
N GLY A 36 16.67 7.08 18.20
CA GLY A 36 16.43 6.16 19.31
C GLY A 36 15.05 5.52 19.33
N PHE A 37 14.25 5.65 18.26
CA PHE A 37 12.97 4.96 18.15
C PHE A 37 13.15 3.51 17.70
N GLU A 38 12.34 2.60 18.24
CA GLU A 38 12.18 1.26 17.68
C GLU A 38 11.26 1.32 16.46
N VAL A 39 11.80 1.01 15.28
CA VAL A 39 11.06 1.13 14.00
C VAL A 39 10.87 -0.22 13.33
N ILE A 40 9.63 -0.53 12.98
CA ILE A 40 9.25 -1.65 12.12
C ILE A 40 8.92 -1.10 10.74
N LEU A 41 9.63 -1.62 9.73
CA LEU A 41 9.31 -1.36 8.33
C LEU A 41 8.55 -2.56 7.76
N THR A 42 7.44 -2.29 7.10
CA THR A 42 6.61 -3.31 6.45
C THR A 42 6.07 -2.81 5.11
N LYS A 43 5.36 -3.67 4.38
CA LYS A 43 4.72 -3.32 3.11
C LYS A 43 3.51 -4.20 2.81
N GLU A 44 2.60 -3.66 1.99
CA GLU A 44 1.48 -4.39 1.42
C GLU A 44 1.61 -4.52 -0.12
N PRO A 45 1.26 -5.68 -0.72
CA PRO A 45 0.87 -6.91 -0.03
C PRO A 45 2.05 -7.53 0.74
N THR A 46 1.76 -8.25 1.83
CA THR A 46 2.79 -8.92 2.65
C THR A 46 3.49 -10.03 1.88
N LYS A 47 4.51 -10.67 2.46
CA LYS A 47 5.22 -11.78 1.78
C LYS A 47 4.62 -13.15 2.08
N ASP A 48 4.13 -13.36 3.30
CA ASP A 48 4.00 -14.71 3.83
C ASP A 48 2.54 -15.21 3.93
N SER A 49 1.57 -14.29 3.85
CA SER A 49 0.14 -14.67 3.89
C SER A 49 -0.27 -15.47 2.65
N GLN A 50 -1.27 -16.34 2.79
CA GLN A 50 -1.85 -17.03 1.63
C GLN A 50 -2.44 -16.04 0.62
N ALA A 51 -3.15 -15.02 1.10
CA ALA A 51 -3.73 -13.98 0.26
C ALA A 51 -2.65 -13.26 -0.57
N SER A 52 -1.50 -12.94 0.02
CA SER A 52 -0.39 -12.30 -0.70
C SER A 52 0.21 -13.17 -1.80
N ARG A 53 0.23 -14.50 -1.63
CA ARG A 53 0.66 -15.44 -2.68
C ARG A 53 -0.28 -15.37 -3.87
N GLU A 54 -1.59 -15.48 -3.64
CA GLU A 54 -2.61 -15.42 -4.70
C GLU A 54 -2.63 -14.03 -5.40
N ILE A 55 -2.42 -12.94 -4.64
CA ILE A 55 -2.23 -11.61 -5.22
C ILE A 55 -1.05 -11.62 -6.18
N ARG A 56 0.13 -12.05 -5.74
CA ARG A 56 1.34 -12.07 -6.58
C ARG A 56 1.16 -12.93 -7.82
N GLU A 57 0.57 -14.12 -7.69
CA GLU A 57 0.26 -14.98 -8.83
C GLU A 57 -0.71 -14.33 -9.83
N THR A 58 -1.69 -13.57 -9.33
CA THR A 58 -2.59 -12.78 -10.18
C THR A 58 -1.85 -11.65 -10.91
N LEU A 59 -0.98 -10.91 -10.20
CA LEU A 59 -0.20 -9.81 -10.78
C LEU A 59 0.82 -10.29 -11.82
N ASP A 60 1.38 -11.48 -11.59
CA ASP A 60 2.26 -12.20 -12.51
C ASP A 60 1.50 -12.86 -13.68
N LYS A 61 0.16 -12.72 -13.73
CA LYS A 61 -0.73 -13.35 -14.74
C LYS A 61 -0.67 -14.88 -14.77
N LYS A 62 -0.27 -15.53 -13.67
CA LYS A 62 -0.25 -16.99 -13.53
C LYS A 62 -1.64 -17.54 -13.27
N ILE A 63 -2.46 -16.78 -12.54
CA ILE A 63 -3.87 -17.08 -12.30
C ILE A 63 -4.75 -15.91 -12.72
N LYS A 64 -6.02 -16.20 -13.02
CA LYS A 64 -7.01 -15.18 -13.39
C LYS A 64 -8.16 -15.20 -12.39
N ILE A 65 -8.32 -14.11 -11.66
CA ILE A 65 -9.44 -13.87 -10.76
C ILE A 65 -10.17 -12.59 -11.17
N THR A 66 -11.37 -12.36 -10.64
CA THR A 66 -12.11 -11.12 -10.90
C THR A 66 -11.42 -9.93 -10.22
N PRO A 67 -11.56 -8.70 -10.76
CA PRO A 67 -11.01 -7.52 -10.10
C PRO A 67 -11.54 -7.34 -8.67
N GLN A 68 -12.81 -7.69 -8.43
CA GLN A 68 -13.42 -7.67 -7.11
C GLN A 68 -12.75 -8.66 -6.14
N LYS A 69 -12.53 -9.91 -6.57
CA LYS A 69 -11.83 -10.93 -5.76
C LYS A 69 -10.39 -10.50 -5.44
N LEU A 70 -9.72 -9.82 -6.36
CA LEU A 70 -8.38 -9.27 -6.10
C LEU A 70 -8.39 -8.24 -4.97
N GLN A 71 -9.40 -7.35 -4.90
CA GLN A 71 -9.52 -6.38 -3.81
C GLN A 71 -9.89 -7.03 -2.46
N GLU A 72 -10.69 -8.10 -2.49
CA GLU A 72 -10.96 -8.92 -1.31
C GLU A 72 -9.69 -9.59 -0.78
N LEU A 73 -8.81 -10.10 -1.66
CA LEU A 73 -7.52 -10.65 -1.24
C LEU A 73 -6.61 -9.59 -0.61
N PHE A 74 -6.54 -8.38 -1.18
CA PHE A 74 -5.79 -7.27 -0.55
C PHE A 74 -6.33 -6.93 0.84
N THR A 75 -7.65 -6.95 0.99
CA THR A 75 -8.33 -6.71 2.28
C THR A 75 -8.02 -7.82 3.28
N GLN A 76 -8.02 -9.08 2.84
CA GLN A 76 -7.64 -10.22 3.69
C GLN A 76 -6.18 -10.13 4.14
N ASP A 77 -5.25 -9.89 3.21
CA ASP A 77 -3.83 -9.72 3.51
C ASP A 77 -3.60 -8.60 4.55
N ARG A 78 -4.28 -7.46 4.38
CA ARG A 78 -4.24 -6.33 5.32
C ARG A 78 -4.76 -6.68 6.71
N ARG A 79 -5.85 -7.44 6.81
CA ARG A 79 -6.39 -7.89 8.09
C ARG A 79 -5.35 -8.74 8.84
N GLU A 80 -4.81 -9.75 8.16
CA GLU A 80 -3.77 -10.62 8.73
C GLU A 80 -2.51 -9.82 9.09
N HIS A 81 -2.14 -8.82 8.29
CA HIS A 81 -1.00 -7.94 8.53
C HIS A 81 -1.18 -7.07 9.78
N LEU A 82 -2.38 -6.50 9.96
CA LEU A 82 -2.74 -5.74 11.15
C LEU A 82 -2.65 -6.60 12.41
N GLU A 83 -3.28 -7.78 12.39
CA GLU A 83 -3.37 -8.68 13.53
C GLU A 83 -2.01 -9.22 13.95
N ASN A 84 -1.17 -9.61 12.99
CA ASN A 84 0.07 -10.33 13.28
C ASN A 84 1.30 -9.44 13.46
N LEU A 85 1.31 -8.22 12.91
CA LEU A 85 2.50 -7.36 12.91
C LEU A 85 2.22 -5.94 13.38
N ILE A 86 1.28 -5.23 12.74
CA ILE A 86 1.13 -3.78 12.97
C ILE A 86 0.58 -3.52 14.38
N ILE A 87 -0.57 -4.09 14.75
CA ILE A 87 -1.21 -3.84 16.05
C ILE A 87 -0.30 -4.28 17.21
N PRO A 88 0.32 -5.49 17.20
CA PRO A 88 1.24 -5.88 18.25
C PRO A 88 2.46 -4.96 18.39
N ALA A 89 2.96 -4.38 17.30
CA ALA A 89 4.07 -3.43 17.34
C ALA A 89 3.64 -2.07 17.93
N LEU A 90 2.46 -1.57 17.53
CA LEU A 90 1.92 -0.31 18.04
C LEU A 90 1.60 -0.38 19.54
N GLN A 91 1.07 -1.51 20.02
CA GLN A 91 0.82 -1.75 21.44
C GLN A 91 2.10 -1.68 22.28
N LYS A 92 3.25 -2.08 21.70
CA LYS A 92 4.58 -2.01 22.33
C LYS A 92 5.23 -0.63 22.21
N GLY A 93 4.54 0.38 21.69
CA GLY A 93 5.08 1.74 21.54
C GLY A 93 6.02 1.92 20.34
N LYS A 94 6.07 0.97 19.40
CA LYS A 94 6.97 1.05 18.24
C LYS A 94 6.42 1.97 17.15
N MET A 95 7.33 2.54 16.35
CA MET A 95 7.00 3.21 15.10
C MET A 95 6.81 2.15 14.01
N VAL A 96 5.68 2.13 13.33
CA VAL A 96 5.41 1.25 12.19
C VAL A 96 5.34 2.10 10.93
N ILE A 97 6.19 1.81 9.95
CA ILE A 97 6.19 2.45 8.64
C ILE A 97 5.76 1.39 7.62
N SER A 98 4.70 1.65 6.84
CA SER A 98 4.25 0.75 5.77
C SER A 98 4.39 1.40 4.40
N ASP A 99 4.99 0.66 3.46
CA ASP A 99 4.89 0.94 2.03
C ASP A 99 3.57 0.33 1.50
N ARG A 100 2.62 1.20 1.15
CA ARG A 100 1.21 0.92 0.81
C ARG A 100 0.31 0.52 2.00
N TYR A 101 -0.98 0.83 1.83
CA TYR A 101 -2.08 0.43 2.70
C TYR A 101 -3.43 0.51 1.96
N PHE A 102 -4.54 0.87 2.61
CA PHE A 102 -5.87 0.88 1.98
C PHE A 102 -6.06 1.92 0.87
N PHE A 103 -5.26 2.99 0.81
CA PHE A 103 -5.39 3.97 -0.29
C PHE A 103 -4.91 3.38 -1.61
N SER A 104 -3.93 2.47 -1.59
CA SER A 104 -3.60 1.64 -2.76
C SER A 104 -4.80 0.78 -3.21
N THR A 105 -5.60 0.23 -2.30
CA THR A 105 -6.85 -0.49 -2.65
C THR A 105 -7.83 0.44 -3.36
N PHE A 106 -7.99 1.68 -2.90
CA PHE A 106 -8.88 2.65 -3.54
C PHE A 106 -8.39 3.06 -4.92
N ALA A 107 -7.11 3.44 -5.02
CA ALA A 107 -6.51 3.94 -6.25
C ALA A 107 -6.49 2.88 -7.35
N TYR A 108 -5.97 1.68 -7.04
CA TYR A 108 -5.86 0.60 -8.01
C TYR A 108 -7.22 -0.08 -8.28
N GLY A 109 -8.05 -0.27 -7.25
CA GLY A 109 -9.40 -0.83 -7.40
C GLY A 109 -10.30 0.02 -8.29
N ALA A 110 -10.39 1.33 -8.01
CA ALA A 110 -11.21 2.25 -8.79
C ALA A 110 -10.70 2.40 -10.24
N SER A 111 -9.37 2.44 -10.43
CA SER A 111 -8.79 2.44 -11.79
C SER A 111 -9.14 1.20 -12.61
N GLY A 112 -9.45 0.09 -11.92
CA GLY A 112 -9.92 -1.17 -12.48
C GLY A 112 -11.43 -1.25 -12.72
N GLY A 113 -12.17 -0.16 -12.47
CA GLY A 113 -13.62 -0.08 -12.67
C GLY A 113 -14.46 -0.61 -11.50
N ILE A 114 -13.85 -0.81 -10.32
CA ILE A 114 -14.59 -1.14 -9.11
C ILE A 114 -15.16 0.12 -8.49
N ASP A 115 -16.40 0.04 -8.01
CA ASP A 115 -17.07 1.12 -7.31
C ASP A 115 -16.31 1.56 -6.04
N LEU A 116 -16.11 2.87 -5.89
CA LEU A 116 -15.33 3.43 -4.78
C LEU A 116 -16.03 3.25 -3.43
N GLU A 117 -17.36 3.35 -3.37
CA GLU A 117 -18.10 3.15 -2.12
C GLU A 117 -17.96 1.71 -1.63
N TRP A 118 -17.99 0.73 -2.55
CA TRP A 118 -17.72 -0.66 -2.22
C TRP A 118 -16.28 -0.85 -1.69
N LEU A 119 -15.27 -0.23 -2.30
CA LEU A 119 -13.89 -0.29 -1.83
C LEU A 119 -13.74 0.30 -0.42
N ILE A 120 -14.39 1.44 -0.15
CA ILE A 120 -14.41 2.06 1.18
C ILE A 120 -15.08 1.13 2.18
N LYS A 121 -16.22 0.52 1.80
CA LYS A 121 -16.99 -0.38 2.66
C LYS A 121 -16.16 -1.60 3.10
N ILE A 122 -15.44 -2.25 2.21
CA ILE A 122 -14.63 -3.44 2.59
C ILE A 122 -13.38 -3.09 3.43
N ASN A 123 -13.01 -1.80 3.50
CA ASN A 123 -11.87 -1.30 4.29
C ASN A 123 -12.30 -0.53 5.55
N ASN A 124 -13.60 -0.44 5.85
CA ASN A 124 -14.12 0.45 6.88
C ASN A 124 -13.76 0.04 8.31
N GLU A 125 -13.33 -1.20 8.55
CA GLU A 125 -12.95 -1.70 9.87
C GLU A 125 -11.45 -1.50 10.18
N PHE A 126 -10.65 -1.11 9.19
CA PHE A 126 -9.21 -1.02 9.37
C PHE A 126 -8.78 0.22 10.17
N LEU A 127 -7.61 0.06 10.81
CA LEU A 127 -6.95 1.09 11.59
C LEU A 127 -6.52 2.24 10.67
N LEU A 128 -6.83 3.47 11.04
CA LEU A 128 -6.30 4.65 10.38
C LEU A 128 -4.82 4.83 10.73
N PRO A 129 -3.95 5.06 9.75
CA PRO A 129 -2.61 5.57 9.99
C PRO A 129 -2.67 6.90 10.74
N ASP A 130 -1.74 7.14 11.67
CA ASP A 130 -1.54 8.47 12.26
C ASP A 130 -1.11 9.49 11.19
N SER A 131 -0.45 9.04 10.12
CA SER A 131 -0.08 9.88 8.99
C SER A 131 0.04 9.05 7.71
N THR A 132 -0.47 9.60 6.61
CA THR A 132 -0.28 9.05 5.26
C THR A 132 0.48 10.07 4.41
N ILE A 133 1.58 9.64 3.81
CA ILE A 133 2.42 10.45 2.93
C ILE A 133 2.25 9.94 1.51
N ILE A 134 1.60 10.74 0.66
CA ILE A 134 1.39 10.41 -0.75
C ILE A 134 2.52 11.04 -1.58
N LEU A 135 3.37 10.21 -2.19
CA LEU A 135 4.44 10.67 -3.06
C LEU A 135 3.89 11.10 -4.42
N LYS A 136 3.82 12.41 -4.63
CA LYS A 136 3.34 13.01 -5.88
C LYS A 136 4.45 13.02 -6.94
N VAL A 137 4.38 12.06 -7.85
CA VAL A 137 5.34 11.91 -8.97
C VAL A 137 4.55 11.63 -10.25
N SER A 138 4.92 12.29 -11.35
CA SER A 138 4.22 12.08 -12.63
C SER A 138 4.36 10.64 -13.12
N SER A 139 3.32 10.14 -13.78
CA SER A 139 3.29 8.78 -14.33
C SER A 139 4.46 8.51 -15.28
N GLU A 140 4.89 9.52 -16.03
CA GLU A 140 6.00 9.49 -16.98
C GLU A 140 7.34 9.27 -16.26
N ILE A 141 7.58 9.96 -15.14
CA ILE A 141 8.79 9.77 -14.32
C ILE A 141 8.78 8.39 -13.67
N CYS A 142 7.63 7.98 -13.13
CA CYS A 142 7.44 6.66 -12.53
C CYS A 142 7.79 5.53 -13.50
N LEU A 143 7.25 5.59 -14.73
CA LEU A 143 7.55 4.60 -15.77
C LEU A 143 9.02 4.57 -16.16
N SER A 144 9.63 5.74 -16.39
CA SER A 144 11.05 5.81 -16.74
C SER A 144 11.92 5.16 -15.67
N ARG A 145 11.55 5.25 -14.38
CA ARG A 145 12.26 4.59 -13.28
C ARG A 145 12.02 3.08 -13.26
N ILE A 146 10.81 2.62 -13.56
CA ILE A 146 10.48 1.18 -13.64
C ILE A 146 11.26 0.54 -14.80
N GLU A 147 11.23 1.14 -15.98
CA GLU A 147 11.95 0.66 -17.17
C GLU A 147 13.46 0.53 -16.92
N LYS A 148 14.06 1.52 -16.25
CA LYS A 148 15.49 1.48 -15.88
C LYS A 148 15.85 0.38 -14.89
N ARG A 149 14.90 -0.10 -14.08
CA ARG A 149 15.14 -1.20 -13.13
C ARG A 149 15.13 -2.58 -13.79
N GLY A 150 14.61 -2.70 -15.00
CA GLY A 150 14.53 -3.99 -15.71
C GLY A 150 13.51 -4.97 -15.10
N GLU A 151 12.65 -4.52 -14.17
CA GLU A 151 11.48 -5.28 -13.74
C GLU A 151 10.46 -5.24 -14.89
N GLY A 152 10.24 -6.37 -15.57
CA GLY A 152 9.31 -6.42 -16.70
C GLY A 152 7.89 -5.94 -16.34
N ILE A 153 7.19 -5.38 -17.33
CA ILE A 153 5.89 -4.71 -17.20
C ILE A 153 4.85 -5.61 -16.49
N LYS A 154 4.55 -5.34 -15.21
CA LYS A 154 3.48 -6.00 -14.43
C LYS A 154 2.09 -5.54 -14.88
N LEU A 155 1.04 -6.20 -14.37
CA LEU A 155 -0.37 -6.00 -14.75
C LEU A 155 -0.84 -4.52 -14.75
N PHE A 156 -0.25 -3.67 -13.91
CA PHE A 156 -0.60 -2.26 -13.74
C PHE A 156 0.33 -1.26 -14.44
N GLU A 157 1.43 -1.71 -15.06
CA GLU A 157 2.52 -0.85 -15.53
C GLU A 157 2.32 -0.32 -16.97
N LYS A 158 1.07 0.02 -17.35
CA LYS A 158 0.78 0.77 -18.58
C LYS A 158 0.54 2.24 -18.26
N VAL A 159 1.04 3.16 -19.10
CA VAL A 159 0.92 4.62 -18.92
C VAL A 159 -0.51 5.05 -18.62
N GLU A 160 -1.47 4.55 -19.39
CA GLU A 160 -2.88 4.91 -19.23
C GLU A 160 -3.47 4.39 -17.92
N LYS A 161 -2.97 3.26 -17.41
CA LYS A 161 -3.39 2.72 -16.11
C LYS A 161 -2.80 3.55 -14.97
N LEU A 162 -1.51 3.88 -15.02
CA LEU A 162 -0.87 4.71 -13.99
C LEU A 162 -1.48 6.11 -13.94
N LYS A 163 -1.89 6.69 -15.07
CA LYS A 163 -2.64 7.95 -15.10
C LYS A 163 -3.98 7.85 -14.38
N LYS A 164 -4.74 6.77 -14.61
CA LYS A 164 -6.01 6.52 -13.90
C LYS A 164 -5.81 6.33 -12.40
N VAL A 165 -4.79 5.57 -12.00
CA VAL A 165 -4.45 5.39 -10.57
C VAL A 165 -4.08 6.73 -9.93
N TRP A 166 -3.31 7.57 -10.63
CA TRP A 166 -2.94 8.90 -10.15
C TRP A 166 -4.15 9.82 -9.95
N GLN A 167 -5.06 9.86 -10.93
CA GLN A 167 -6.30 10.63 -10.83
C GLN A 167 -7.12 10.25 -9.60
N THR A 168 -7.13 8.97 -9.22
CA THR A 168 -7.79 8.55 -7.98
C THR A 168 -7.05 9.08 -6.74
N TYR A 169 -5.71 9.07 -6.71
CA TYR A 169 -4.96 9.64 -5.58
C TYR A 169 -5.17 11.15 -5.40
N GLU A 170 -5.44 11.90 -6.47
CA GLU A 170 -5.69 13.35 -6.38
C GLU A 170 -7.03 13.71 -5.73
N VAL A 171 -8.02 12.81 -5.78
CA VAL A 171 -9.36 13.04 -5.23
C VAL A 171 -9.56 12.39 -3.86
N LEU A 172 -8.59 11.62 -3.38
CA LEU A 172 -8.65 11.04 -2.03
C LEU A 172 -8.43 12.15 -0.98
N PRO A 173 -9.23 12.15 0.11
CA PRO A 173 -9.12 13.18 1.15
C PRO A 173 -7.73 13.14 1.79
N ALA A 174 -7.11 14.32 1.90
CA ALA A 174 -5.83 14.54 2.57
C ALA A 174 -5.98 14.56 4.09
#